data_AF-A0A8K0V4L1-F1
#
_entry.id   AF-A0A8K0V4L1-F1
#
_cell.length_a   1.000
_cell.length_b   1.000
_cell.length_c   1.000
_cell.angle_alpha   90.00
_cell.angle_beta   90.00
_cell.angle_gamma   90.00
#
_symmetry.space_group_name_H-M   'P 1'
#
loop_
_entity.id
_entity.type
_entity.pdbx_description
1 polymer ?
#
loop_
_entity_poly.entity_id
_entity_poly.type
_entity_poly.pdbx_seq_one_letter_code
_entity_poly.pdbx_strand_id
1 'polypeptide(L)'
;MENAQNAQNAQNAGTTNNTPDSLVQIIATAENTTWVRPADNAEFKINADATLPDIVFEFATPAAGPYAWSWKITWDARMGVYENRRGSKVKRNFTESGTFSSADKIWKANFGEGKVLGGNLSVSVKIGEITISRNIKISGQNPTEADVASYMATLEGGENLLKLARHETHIKHFINSDGQPILSFDNGYGMTQATNPPPDYNTVWNWKANVNAGRDLFQQKLNDARRYLSQHGNFTEEMVERDAIAMWNGGHYYKWDSTKNSWVRKYNHLCDSTTGNIGWNMNRPENAGQTEQQLHVRDQPTYRLGGNGQSAEHPWVYSGLCYADTVYERY
;
A
#
# COMPACT_ATOMS: atom_id res chain seq x y z
N MET A 1 3.58 -50.32 -46.09
CA MET A 1 4.45 -49.26 -45.55
C MET A 1 4.02 -47.96 -46.19
N GLU A 2 3.66 -46.99 -45.33
CA GLU A 2 3.68 -45.52 -45.50
C GLU A 2 3.02 -44.89 -46.75
N ASN A 3 1.90 -44.17 -46.59
CA ASN A 3 1.73 -42.76 -46.15
C ASN A 3 1.79 -41.75 -47.31
N ALA A 4 0.68 -41.04 -47.57
CA ALA A 4 0.58 -39.56 -47.51
C ALA A 4 -0.65 -39.00 -48.27
N GLN A 5 -1.64 -38.55 -47.48
CA GLN A 5 -2.37 -37.27 -47.48
C GLN A 5 -2.63 -36.38 -48.73
N ASN A 6 -3.86 -35.84 -48.68
CA ASN A 6 -4.35 -34.47 -48.96
C ASN A 6 -5.00 -34.15 -50.32
N ALA A 7 -6.32 -33.91 -50.31
CA ALA A 7 -6.91 -32.56 -50.33
C ALA A 7 -8.46 -32.62 -50.41
N GLN A 8 -9.15 -32.17 -49.35
CA GLN A 8 -10.59 -31.85 -49.39
C GLN A 8 -10.74 -30.35 -49.65
N ASN A 9 -11.23 -29.99 -50.84
CA ASN A 9 -11.61 -28.62 -51.18
C ASN A 9 -13.13 -28.43 -51.09
N ALA A 10 -13.49 -27.45 -50.26
CA ALA A 10 -14.72 -26.66 -50.15
C ALA A 10 -15.87 -26.89 -51.16
N GLN A 11 -17.05 -27.19 -50.61
CA GLN A 11 -18.34 -26.78 -51.18
C GLN A 11 -19.32 -26.47 -50.03
N ASN A 12 -19.51 -25.19 -49.72
CA ASN A 12 -20.69 -24.74 -48.98
C ASN A 12 -21.54 -23.91 -49.95
N ALA A 13 -22.49 -24.59 -50.60
CA ALA A 13 -23.56 -23.95 -51.35
C ALA A 13 -24.55 -23.36 -50.34
N GLY A 14 -24.69 -22.03 -50.33
CA GLY A 14 -25.75 -21.36 -49.58
C GLY A 14 -27.08 -21.55 -50.28
N THR A 15 -28.00 -22.27 -49.64
CA THR A 15 -29.41 -22.33 -50.04
C THR A 15 -30.19 -21.24 -49.32
N THR A 16 -30.70 -20.26 -50.05
CA THR A 16 -31.70 -19.31 -49.53
C THR A 16 -33.10 -19.91 -49.62
N ASN A 17 -33.86 -19.79 -48.54
CA ASN A 17 -35.22 -20.31 -48.42
C ASN A 17 -36.23 -19.24 -48.89
N ASN A 18 -37.06 -19.57 -49.89
CA ASN A 18 -37.98 -18.63 -50.56
C ASN A 18 -39.45 -18.83 -50.13
N THR A 19 -39.72 -19.06 -48.85
CA THR A 19 -41.09 -19.18 -48.31
C THR A 19 -41.53 -17.89 -47.62
N PRO A 20 -42.58 -17.20 -48.11
CA PRO A 20 -43.25 -16.13 -47.36
C PRO A 20 -43.82 -16.72 -46.05
N ASP A 21 -43.66 -16.01 -44.94
CA ASP A 21 -44.04 -16.38 -43.56
C ASP A 21 -43.14 -17.38 -42.81
N SER A 22 -41.92 -17.64 -43.29
CA SER A 22 -40.89 -18.31 -42.51
C SER A 22 -40.26 -17.34 -41.49
N LEU A 23 -40.72 -17.37 -40.25
CA LEU A 23 -39.99 -16.80 -39.11
C LEU A 23 -38.71 -17.60 -38.90
N VAL A 24 -37.60 -17.15 -39.49
CA VAL A 24 -36.27 -17.65 -39.11
C VAL A 24 -36.03 -17.19 -37.67
N GLN A 25 -36.25 -18.10 -36.73
CA GLN A 25 -35.75 -17.94 -35.38
C GLN A 25 -34.22 -17.98 -35.48
N ILE A 26 -33.59 -16.81 -35.61
CA ILE A 26 -32.15 -16.68 -35.45
C ILE A 26 -31.88 -17.05 -34.00
N ILE A 27 -31.54 -18.32 -33.76
CA ILE A 27 -30.99 -18.74 -32.49
C ILE A 27 -29.61 -18.08 -32.44
N ALA A 28 -29.55 -16.90 -31.83
CA ALA A 28 -28.31 -16.24 -31.52
C ALA A 28 -27.57 -17.10 -30.48
N THR A 29 -26.75 -18.04 -30.92
CA THR A 29 -26.03 -18.95 -30.04
C THR A 29 -24.81 -18.24 -29.46
N ALA A 30 -24.53 -18.47 -28.18
CA ALA A 30 -23.39 -17.89 -27.47
C ALA A 30 -22.02 -18.39 -27.99
N GLU A 31 -22.00 -19.26 -29.01
CA GLU A 31 -20.81 -19.93 -29.57
C GLU A 31 -19.79 -18.96 -30.19
N ASN A 32 -20.22 -17.79 -30.66
CA ASN A 32 -19.35 -16.74 -31.21
C ASN A 32 -19.01 -15.64 -30.20
N THR A 33 -18.91 -16.00 -28.92
CA THR A 33 -18.57 -15.06 -27.85
C THR A 33 -17.06 -14.92 -27.70
N THR A 34 -16.54 -13.70 -27.80
CA THR A 34 -15.11 -13.40 -27.61
C THR A 34 -14.90 -12.10 -26.85
N TRP A 35 -13.76 -11.97 -26.17
CA TRP A 35 -13.36 -10.70 -25.59
C TRP A 35 -12.75 -9.77 -26.64
N VAL A 36 -13.14 -8.49 -26.60
CA VAL A 36 -12.60 -7.41 -27.45
C VAL A 36 -11.46 -6.69 -26.74
N ARG A 37 -11.69 -6.22 -25.50
CA ARG A 37 -10.68 -5.53 -24.69
C ARG A 37 -10.95 -5.68 -23.18
N PRO A 38 -9.94 -5.50 -22.33
CA PRO A 38 -8.52 -5.38 -22.66
C PRO A 38 -7.95 -6.70 -23.18
N ALA A 39 -6.68 -6.70 -23.60
CA ALA A 39 -5.93 -7.93 -23.82
C ALA A 39 -5.80 -8.70 -22.49
N ASP A 40 -5.74 -10.03 -22.57
CA ASP A 40 -5.49 -10.83 -21.37
C ASP A 40 -4.09 -10.53 -20.82
N ASN A 41 -3.99 -10.46 -19.49
CA ASN A 41 -2.81 -10.05 -18.73
C ASN A 41 -2.30 -8.63 -19.03
N ALA A 42 -3.14 -7.75 -19.57
CA ALA A 42 -2.82 -6.33 -19.68
C ALA A 42 -2.49 -5.72 -18.31
N GLU A 43 -1.57 -4.76 -18.26
CA GLU A 43 -1.21 -4.04 -17.05
C GLU A 43 -1.69 -2.59 -17.11
N PHE A 44 -2.31 -2.15 -16.02
CA PHE A 44 -2.79 -0.78 -15.82
C PHE A 44 -2.16 -0.20 -14.56
N LYS A 45 -2.03 1.13 -14.51
CA LYS A 45 -1.44 1.83 -13.38
C LYS A 45 -2.43 2.79 -12.75
N ILE A 46 -2.68 2.63 -11.44
CA ILE A 46 -3.20 3.71 -10.60
C ILE A 46 -2.22 4.86 -10.73
N ASN A 47 -2.71 6.04 -11.12
CA ASN A 47 -1.84 7.16 -11.45
C ASN A 47 -1.28 7.85 -10.19
N ALA A 48 -0.37 8.80 -10.42
CA ALA A 48 0.24 9.60 -9.38
C ALA A 48 -0.78 10.36 -8.49
N ASP A 49 -2.00 10.60 -8.96
CA ASP A 49 -3.05 11.28 -8.18
C ASP A 49 -3.90 10.31 -7.33
N ALA A 50 -3.50 9.04 -7.24
CA ALA A 50 -4.25 7.97 -6.58
C ALA A 50 -5.64 7.74 -7.21
N THR A 51 -5.74 7.80 -8.54
CA THR A 51 -6.98 7.49 -9.27
C THR A 51 -6.79 6.29 -10.19
N LEU A 52 -7.86 5.50 -10.33
CA LEU A 52 -7.88 4.36 -11.24
C LEU A 52 -7.94 4.87 -12.69
N PRO A 53 -7.12 4.34 -13.62
CA PRO A 53 -7.27 4.67 -15.02
C PRO A 53 -8.58 4.11 -15.57
N ASP A 54 -8.97 4.56 -16.76
CA ASP A 54 -10.12 4.00 -17.46
C ASP A 54 -9.81 2.57 -17.95
N ILE A 55 -10.29 1.58 -17.20
CA ILE A 55 -10.16 0.16 -17.55
C ILE A 55 -11.52 -0.31 -18.09
N VAL A 56 -11.58 -0.55 -19.40
CA VAL A 56 -12.81 -0.92 -20.09
C VAL A 56 -12.75 -2.38 -20.52
N PHE A 57 -13.65 -3.17 -19.97
CA PHE A 57 -13.93 -4.55 -20.36
C PHE A 57 -15.03 -4.57 -21.40
N GLU A 58 -14.78 -5.22 -22.54
CA GLU A 58 -15.72 -5.31 -23.65
C GLU A 58 -15.62 -6.69 -24.28
N PHE A 59 -16.77 -7.30 -24.54
CA PHE A 59 -16.87 -8.57 -25.25
C PHE A 59 -17.85 -8.47 -26.41
N ALA A 60 -17.68 -9.32 -27.41
CA ALA A 60 -18.59 -9.48 -28.52
C ALA A 60 -19.37 -10.78 -28.33
N THR A 61 -20.68 -10.72 -28.55
CA THR A 61 -21.54 -11.91 -28.62
C THR A 61 -22.74 -11.59 -29.52
N PRO A 62 -23.25 -12.57 -30.29
CA PRO A 62 -24.54 -12.43 -30.95
C PRO A 62 -25.71 -12.62 -29.97
N ALA A 63 -25.49 -13.31 -28.85
CA ALA A 63 -26.54 -13.63 -27.89
C ALA A 63 -27.13 -12.37 -27.24
N ALA A 64 -28.46 -12.33 -27.09
CA ALA A 64 -29.13 -11.27 -26.37
C ALA A 64 -28.80 -11.32 -24.86
N GLY A 65 -28.76 -10.14 -24.23
CA GLY A 65 -28.64 -10.02 -22.79
C GLY A 65 -29.95 -10.32 -22.06
N PRO A 66 -29.99 -10.15 -20.72
CA PRO A 66 -28.91 -9.57 -19.92
C PRO A 66 -27.77 -10.55 -19.65
N TYR A 67 -26.58 -10.01 -19.42
CA TYR A 67 -25.35 -10.74 -19.12
C TYR A 67 -25.05 -10.66 -17.63
N ALA A 68 -24.62 -11.77 -17.04
CA ALA A 68 -24.23 -11.81 -15.64
C ALA A 68 -22.72 -11.57 -15.53
N TRP A 69 -22.35 -10.38 -15.03
CA TRP A 69 -20.98 -9.98 -14.81
C TRP A 69 -20.56 -10.33 -13.39
N SER A 70 -19.32 -10.77 -13.24
CA SER A 70 -18.65 -10.89 -11.96
C SER A 70 -17.20 -10.43 -12.07
N TRP A 71 -16.67 -9.90 -10.97
CA TRP A 71 -15.28 -9.52 -10.89
C TRP A 71 -14.72 -9.87 -9.51
N LYS A 72 -13.41 -10.15 -9.48
CA LYS A 72 -12.65 -10.40 -8.26
C LYS A 72 -11.27 -9.82 -8.41
N ILE A 73 -10.87 -8.95 -7.49
CA ILE A 73 -9.51 -8.43 -7.39
C ILE A 73 -8.83 -8.98 -6.14
N THR A 74 -7.59 -9.45 -6.30
CA THR A 74 -6.79 -9.96 -5.20
C THR A 74 -5.39 -9.40 -5.17
N TRP A 75 -4.84 -9.29 -3.97
CA TRP A 75 -3.43 -8.98 -3.77
C TRP A 75 -2.87 -9.77 -2.57
N ASP A 76 -1.85 -10.58 -2.86
CA ASP A 76 -1.07 -11.28 -1.86
C ASP A 76 0.04 -10.36 -1.35
N ALA A 77 -0.22 -9.67 -0.25
CA ALA A 77 0.71 -8.72 0.35
C ALA A 77 1.94 -9.45 0.89
N ARG A 78 3.11 -9.14 0.32
CA ARG A 78 4.42 -9.66 0.73
C ARG A 78 5.32 -8.50 1.15
N MET A 79 6.14 -8.75 2.16
CA MET A 79 7.08 -7.75 2.67
C MET A 79 8.00 -7.23 1.56
N GLY A 80 8.14 -5.92 1.47
CA GLY A 80 8.99 -5.21 0.52
C GLY A 80 9.07 -3.74 0.91
N VAL A 81 10.25 -3.30 1.33
CA VAL A 81 10.52 -1.91 1.77
C VAL A 81 11.46 -1.20 0.80
N TYR A 82 12.34 -1.94 0.13
CA TYR A 82 13.31 -1.44 -0.83
C TYR A 82 13.02 -1.97 -2.23
N GLU A 83 13.73 -1.46 -3.24
CA GLU A 83 13.62 -1.87 -4.65
C GLU A 83 14.20 -3.28 -4.93
N ASN A 84 14.23 -4.14 -3.91
CA ASN A 84 14.70 -5.51 -4.00
C ASN A 84 13.52 -6.49 -4.11
N ARG A 85 13.86 -7.76 -4.34
CA ARG A 85 12.87 -8.83 -4.39
C ARG A 85 12.09 -8.89 -3.07
N ARG A 86 10.75 -8.89 -3.17
CA ARG A 86 9.87 -9.10 -2.02
C ARG A 86 10.14 -10.41 -1.30
N GLY A 87 9.84 -10.43 0.00
CA GLY A 87 9.85 -11.65 0.81
C GLY A 87 8.94 -12.73 0.22
N SER A 88 9.27 -14.01 0.47
CA SER A 88 8.51 -15.14 -0.07
C SER A 88 7.17 -15.39 0.63
N LYS A 89 7.05 -14.99 1.90
CA LYS A 89 5.86 -15.22 2.73
C LYS A 89 4.80 -14.17 2.49
N VAL A 90 3.58 -14.61 2.20
CA VAL A 90 2.38 -13.76 2.21
C VAL A 90 2.05 -13.39 3.66
N LYS A 91 2.01 -12.09 3.93
CA LYS A 91 1.65 -11.51 5.24
C LYS A 91 0.14 -11.36 5.39
N ARG A 92 -0.53 -10.97 4.31
CA ARG A 92 -1.99 -10.79 4.26
C ARG A 92 -2.49 -10.99 2.83
N ASN A 93 -3.65 -11.63 2.68
CA ASN A 93 -4.37 -11.66 1.42
C ASN A 93 -5.47 -10.59 1.48
N PHE A 94 -5.53 -9.75 0.44
CA PHE A 94 -6.62 -8.83 0.22
C PHE A 94 -7.47 -9.34 -0.94
N THR A 95 -8.79 -9.29 -0.77
CA THR A 95 -9.75 -9.71 -1.80
C THR A 95 -10.96 -8.80 -1.75
N GLU A 96 -11.43 -8.40 -2.92
CA GLU A 96 -12.71 -7.72 -3.13
C GLU A 96 -13.37 -8.31 -4.37
N SER A 97 -14.70 -8.36 -4.39
CA SER A 97 -15.45 -8.93 -5.50
C SER A 97 -16.83 -8.32 -5.62
N GLY A 98 -17.38 -8.37 -6.82
CA GLY A 98 -18.75 -7.93 -7.07
C GLY A 98 -19.40 -8.71 -8.20
N THR A 99 -20.72 -8.65 -8.25
CA THR A 99 -21.53 -9.22 -9.32
C THR A 99 -22.64 -8.25 -9.68
N PHE A 100 -23.04 -8.24 -10.95
CA PHE A 100 -24.17 -7.44 -11.42
C PHE A 100 -24.70 -8.02 -12.73
N SER A 101 -25.87 -7.54 -13.17
CA SER A 101 -26.44 -7.89 -14.46
C SER A 101 -26.59 -6.65 -15.33
N SER A 102 -26.24 -6.75 -16.61
CA SER A 102 -26.37 -5.65 -17.56
C SER A 102 -26.70 -6.17 -18.96
N ALA A 103 -27.48 -5.41 -19.72
CA ALA A 103 -27.66 -5.64 -21.15
C ALA A 103 -26.46 -5.14 -21.98
N ASP A 104 -25.58 -4.33 -21.38
CA ASP A 104 -24.40 -3.80 -22.05
C ASP A 104 -23.30 -4.85 -22.14
N LYS A 105 -22.58 -4.81 -23.27
CA LYS A 105 -21.39 -5.63 -23.54
C LYS A 105 -20.10 -4.99 -23.03
N ILE A 106 -20.22 -3.81 -22.43
CA ILE A 106 -19.13 -2.98 -21.94
C ILE A 106 -19.30 -2.78 -20.44
N TRP A 107 -18.21 -2.94 -19.70
CA TRP A 107 -18.12 -2.53 -18.31
C TRP A 107 -16.84 -1.73 -18.09
N LYS A 108 -16.98 -0.51 -17.59
CA LYS A 108 -15.87 0.26 -17.05
C LYS A 108 -15.65 -0.18 -15.61
N ALA A 109 -14.44 -0.64 -15.29
CA ALA A 109 -14.11 -1.15 -13.96
C ALA A 109 -14.47 -0.12 -12.89
N ASN A 110 -15.28 -0.55 -11.92
CA ASN A 110 -15.70 0.23 -10.78
C ASN A 110 -15.85 -0.71 -9.58
N PHE A 111 -15.12 -0.45 -8.50
CA PHE A 111 -15.08 -1.30 -7.30
C PHE A 111 -16.00 -0.79 -6.18
N GLY A 112 -16.82 0.24 -6.46
CA GLY A 112 -17.59 0.98 -5.47
C GLY A 112 -17.09 2.42 -5.34
N GLU A 113 -17.91 3.26 -4.71
CA GLU A 113 -17.65 4.69 -4.59
C GLU A 113 -16.29 4.97 -3.92
N GLY A 114 -15.43 5.74 -4.60
CA GLY A 114 -14.13 6.18 -4.10
C GLY A 114 -13.06 5.09 -3.94
N LYS A 115 -13.35 3.81 -4.25
CA LYS A 115 -12.38 2.72 -4.07
C LYS A 115 -11.33 2.67 -5.18
N VAL A 116 -10.07 2.65 -4.77
CA VAL A 116 -8.89 2.52 -5.64
C VAL A 116 -8.13 1.28 -5.20
N LEU A 117 -8.28 0.21 -5.98
CA LEU A 117 -7.75 -1.11 -5.67
C LEU A 117 -6.76 -1.54 -6.74
N GLY A 118 -5.65 -2.15 -6.34
CA GLY A 118 -4.69 -2.79 -7.23
C GLY A 118 -4.51 -4.27 -6.92
N GLY A 119 -3.74 -4.96 -7.76
CA GLY A 119 -3.55 -6.40 -7.71
C GLY A 119 -3.97 -7.10 -9.00
N ASN A 120 -4.29 -8.39 -8.89
CA ASN A 120 -4.75 -9.21 -10.01
C ASN A 120 -6.28 -9.13 -10.08
N LEU A 121 -6.82 -8.57 -11.16
CA LEU A 121 -8.26 -8.49 -11.40
C LEU A 121 -8.67 -9.55 -12.41
N SER A 122 -9.65 -10.37 -12.03
CA SER A 122 -10.33 -11.30 -12.92
C SER A 122 -11.77 -10.83 -13.13
N VAL A 123 -12.22 -10.78 -14.38
CA VAL A 123 -13.58 -10.41 -14.77
C VAL A 123 -14.17 -11.55 -15.57
N SER A 124 -15.37 -11.97 -15.21
CA SER A 124 -16.10 -13.02 -15.89
C SER A 124 -17.46 -12.52 -16.34
N VAL A 125 -17.92 -13.00 -17.50
CA VAL A 125 -19.25 -12.73 -18.01
C VAL A 125 -19.90 -14.07 -18.37
N LYS A 126 -21.05 -14.34 -17.75
CA LYS A 126 -21.90 -15.47 -18.09
C LYS A 126 -22.98 -15.05 -19.08
N ILE A 127 -23.03 -15.76 -20.21
CA ILE A 127 -23.90 -15.51 -21.37
C ILE A 127 -24.59 -16.84 -21.70
N GLY A 128 -25.85 -16.99 -21.27
CA GLY A 128 -26.53 -18.28 -21.29
C GLY A 128 -25.76 -19.32 -20.45
N GLU A 129 -25.28 -20.38 -21.10
CA GLU A 129 -24.50 -21.45 -20.46
C GLU A 129 -22.99 -21.22 -20.52
N ILE A 130 -22.51 -20.30 -21.36
CA ILE A 130 -21.08 -20.02 -21.52
C ILE A 130 -20.63 -18.98 -20.49
N THR A 131 -19.42 -19.14 -19.96
CA THR A 131 -18.73 -18.12 -19.18
C THR A 131 -17.38 -17.84 -19.82
N ILE A 132 -17.10 -16.57 -20.12
CA ILE A 132 -15.79 -16.10 -20.56
C ILE A 132 -15.13 -15.28 -19.45
N SER A 133 -13.80 -15.32 -19.35
CA SER A 133 -13.04 -14.61 -18.32
C SER A 133 -11.85 -13.84 -18.91
N ARG A 134 -11.51 -12.72 -18.28
CA ARG A 134 -10.35 -11.88 -18.60
C ARG A 134 -9.58 -11.54 -17.34
N ASN A 135 -8.26 -11.64 -17.40
CA ASN A 135 -7.39 -11.28 -16.29
C ASN A 135 -6.56 -10.07 -16.67
N ILE A 136 -6.36 -9.15 -15.73
CA ILE A 136 -5.44 -8.03 -15.86
C ILE A 136 -4.69 -7.83 -14.55
N LYS A 137 -3.62 -7.04 -14.61
CA LYS A 137 -2.89 -6.56 -13.44
C LYS A 137 -3.07 -5.05 -13.28
N ILE A 138 -3.30 -4.61 -12.06
CA ILE A 138 -3.34 -3.19 -11.69
C ILE A 138 -2.19 -2.94 -10.72
N SER A 139 -1.22 -2.11 -11.12
CA SER A 139 -0.11 -1.65 -10.29
C SER A 139 -0.26 -0.17 -9.96
N GLY A 140 0.62 0.37 -9.11
CA GLY A 140 0.57 1.74 -8.62
C GLY A 140 1.75 2.57 -9.11
N GLN A 141 1.51 3.87 -9.26
CA GLN A 141 2.52 4.88 -9.54
C GLN A 141 2.66 5.81 -8.34
N ASN A 142 3.91 6.09 -7.95
CA ASN A 142 4.18 7.04 -6.88
C ASN A 142 3.84 8.48 -7.31
N PRO A 143 3.28 9.30 -6.40
CA PRO A 143 3.20 10.75 -6.59
C PRO A 143 4.60 11.40 -6.56
N THR A 144 4.69 12.66 -7.00
CA THR A 144 5.89 13.46 -6.71
C THR A 144 5.84 13.98 -5.27
N GLU A 145 7.00 14.33 -4.70
CA GLU A 145 7.03 14.95 -3.37
C GLU A 145 6.24 16.26 -3.32
N ALA A 146 6.26 17.04 -4.40
CA ALA A 146 5.49 18.28 -4.50
C ALA A 146 3.98 18.02 -4.44
N ASP A 147 3.48 16.97 -5.09
CA ASP A 147 2.06 16.60 -5.05
C ASP A 147 1.65 16.14 -3.65
N VAL A 148 2.50 15.36 -2.98
CA VAL A 148 2.26 14.90 -1.61
C VAL A 148 2.25 16.06 -0.63
N ALA A 149 3.25 16.95 -0.71
CA ALA A 149 3.33 18.14 0.12
C ALA A 149 2.11 19.05 -0.08
N SER A 150 1.71 19.26 -1.33
CA SER A 150 0.52 20.06 -1.67
C SER A 150 -0.75 19.43 -1.10
N TYR A 151 -0.91 18.10 -1.22
CA TYR A 151 -2.05 17.39 -0.65
C TYR A 151 -2.06 17.48 0.88
N MET A 152 -0.94 17.20 1.55
CA MET A 152 -0.84 17.27 3.02
C MET A 152 -1.09 18.68 3.56
N ALA A 153 -0.70 19.73 2.83
CA ALA A 153 -0.98 21.11 3.20
C ALA A 153 -2.48 21.46 3.20
N THR A 154 -3.32 20.68 2.51
CA THR A 154 -4.79 20.83 2.58
C THR A 154 -5.40 20.15 3.81
N LEU A 155 -4.63 19.34 4.54
CA LEU A 155 -5.11 18.59 5.69
C LEU A 155 -4.78 19.34 6.98
N GLU A 156 -5.80 19.70 7.75
CA GLU A 156 -5.62 20.13 9.13
C GLU A 156 -4.87 19.06 9.93
N GLY A 157 -3.80 19.45 10.62
CA GLY A 157 -2.93 18.53 11.37
C GLY A 157 -1.97 17.70 10.52
N GLY A 158 -1.89 17.95 9.20
CA GLY A 158 -0.90 17.35 8.30
C GLY A 158 0.49 18.01 8.37
N GLU A 159 0.60 19.12 9.09
CA GLU A 159 1.84 19.82 9.39
C GLU A 159 2.82 18.83 10.03
N ASN A 160 4.03 18.71 9.47
CA ASN A 160 5.08 17.77 9.89
C ASN A 160 4.85 16.28 9.60
N LEU A 161 3.66 15.85 9.14
CA LEU A 161 3.48 14.49 8.61
C LEU A 161 4.40 14.23 7.40
N LEU A 162 4.73 15.29 6.64
CA LEU A 162 5.68 15.20 5.54
C LEU A 162 7.08 14.76 6.02
N LYS A 163 7.54 15.24 7.18
CA LYS A 163 8.84 14.83 7.75
C LYS A 163 8.84 13.33 8.08
N LEU A 164 7.74 12.85 8.67
CA LEU A 164 7.54 11.42 8.93
C LEU A 164 7.54 10.63 7.62
N ALA A 165 6.75 11.03 6.62
CA ALA A 165 6.69 10.33 5.33
C ALA A 165 8.06 10.31 4.59
N ARG A 166 8.87 11.37 4.71
CA ARG A 166 10.25 11.39 4.19
C ARG A 166 11.13 10.38 4.90
N HIS A 167 11.00 10.27 6.22
CA HIS A 167 11.77 9.34 7.02
C HIS A 167 11.34 7.88 6.81
N GLU A 168 10.03 7.62 6.78
CA GLU A 168 9.46 6.27 6.71
C GLU A 168 9.75 5.57 5.37
N THR A 169 9.54 6.27 4.26
CA THR A 169 9.63 5.63 2.93
C THR A 169 10.24 6.51 1.84
N HIS A 170 10.81 7.66 2.19
CA HIS A 170 11.23 8.69 1.22
C HIS A 170 10.09 9.11 0.29
N ILE A 171 8.89 9.30 0.85
CA ILE A 171 7.68 9.72 0.12
C ILE A 171 7.19 8.66 -0.90
N LYS A 172 7.73 7.43 -0.87
CA LYS A 172 7.20 6.35 -1.70
C LYS A 172 6.01 5.69 -1.04
N HIS A 173 5.00 5.37 -1.82
CA HIS A 173 3.90 4.51 -1.43
C HIS A 173 4.03 3.10 -2.05
N PHE A 174 4.54 3.03 -3.29
CA PHE A 174 4.77 1.81 -4.04
C PHE A 174 6.26 1.55 -4.26
N ILE A 175 6.65 0.28 -4.36
CA ILE A 175 7.97 -0.11 -4.87
C ILE A 175 7.97 0.07 -6.39
N ASN A 176 8.92 0.84 -6.94
CA ASN A 176 8.89 1.20 -8.36
C ASN A 176 9.05 -0.02 -9.28
N SER A 177 9.82 -1.03 -8.85
CA SER A 177 10.10 -2.23 -9.65
C SER A 177 8.89 -3.13 -9.91
N ASP A 178 7.88 -3.12 -9.04
CA ASP A 178 6.67 -3.95 -9.19
C ASP A 178 5.34 -3.21 -9.08
N GLY A 179 5.37 -1.94 -8.68
CA GLY A 179 4.23 -1.07 -8.47
C GLY A 179 3.27 -1.57 -7.39
N GLN A 180 3.72 -2.41 -6.46
CA GLN A 180 2.90 -2.83 -5.32
C GLN A 180 3.21 -1.96 -4.09
N PRO A 181 2.23 -1.79 -3.17
CA PRO A 181 2.44 -1.02 -1.96
C PRO A 181 3.65 -1.50 -1.15
N ILE A 182 4.32 -0.55 -0.51
CA ILE A 182 5.37 -0.84 0.49
C ILE A 182 4.73 -1.58 1.67
N LEU A 183 5.39 -2.63 2.14
CA LEU A 183 4.99 -3.39 3.32
C LEU A 183 6.23 -3.75 4.16
N SER A 184 6.32 -3.18 5.35
CA SER A 184 7.38 -3.48 6.31
C SER A 184 7.19 -4.80 7.05
N PHE A 185 8.20 -5.18 7.83
CA PHE A 185 8.20 -6.44 8.57
C PHE A 185 7.17 -6.46 9.71
N ASP A 186 6.87 -5.30 10.29
CA ASP A 186 5.92 -5.06 11.38
C ASP A 186 4.49 -4.78 10.89
N ASN A 187 4.24 -4.93 9.59
CA ASN A 187 2.95 -4.73 8.92
C ASN A 187 2.54 -3.25 8.75
N GLY A 188 3.50 -2.35 8.65
CA GLY A 188 3.28 -0.98 8.17
C GLY A 188 3.13 -0.96 6.65
N TYR A 189 2.10 -0.24 6.16
CA TYR A 189 1.79 -0.14 4.74
C TYR A 189 1.97 1.27 4.20
N GLY A 190 2.56 1.35 3.02
CA GLY A 190 2.60 2.58 2.22
C GLY A 190 3.43 3.70 2.84
N MET A 191 3.19 4.91 2.35
CA MET A 191 3.98 6.11 2.61
C MET A 191 4.09 6.49 4.09
N THR A 192 3.01 6.34 4.84
CA THR A 192 3.00 6.65 6.27
C THR A 192 3.15 5.42 7.15
N GLN A 193 3.54 4.26 6.59
CA GLN A 193 3.70 3.00 7.32
C GLN A 193 2.51 2.71 8.26
N ALA A 194 1.28 2.85 7.76
CA ALA A 194 0.08 2.68 8.57
C ALA A 194 -0.01 1.22 9.06
N THR A 195 0.07 1.01 10.38
CA THR A 195 0.18 -0.32 11.00
C THR A 195 -1.01 -0.65 11.89
N ASN A 196 -1.43 0.27 12.76
CA ASN A 196 -2.45 0.04 13.79
C ASN A 196 -3.46 1.20 13.87
N PRO A 197 -4.76 0.96 13.62
CA PRO A 197 -5.33 -0.31 13.16
C PRO A 197 -4.79 -0.72 11.77
N PRO A 198 -4.76 -2.03 11.44
CA PRO A 198 -4.32 -2.47 10.13
C PRO A 198 -5.19 -1.85 9.02
N PRO A 199 -4.58 -1.22 8.00
CA PRO A 199 -5.34 -0.54 6.95
C PRO A 199 -6.17 -1.53 6.12
N ASP A 200 -7.27 -1.03 5.56
CA ASP A 200 -8.11 -1.79 4.63
C ASP A 200 -7.51 -1.82 3.21
N TYR A 201 -8.14 -2.55 2.29
CA TYR A 201 -7.59 -2.75 0.94
C TYR A 201 -7.44 -1.42 0.17
N ASN A 202 -8.42 -0.53 0.29
CA ASN A 202 -8.37 0.79 -0.35
C ASN A 202 -7.23 1.64 0.21
N THR A 203 -7.11 1.72 1.53
CA THR A 203 -6.06 2.49 2.21
C THR A 203 -4.65 2.01 1.85
N VAL A 204 -4.49 0.72 1.53
CA VAL A 204 -3.20 0.17 1.13
C VAL A 204 -2.84 0.47 -0.33
N TRP A 205 -3.81 0.67 -1.24
CA TRP A 205 -3.53 0.97 -2.65
C TRP A 205 -3.76 2.44 -3.04
N ASN A 206 -4.34 3.23 -2.16
CA ASN A 206 -4.61 4.65 -2.35
C ASN A 206 -3.69 5.46 -1.44
N TRP A 207 -2.67 6.11 -2.02
CA TRP A 207 -1.70 6.87 -1.23
C TRP A 207 -2.34 8.06 -0.49
N LYS A 208 -3.41 8.67 -1.03
CA LYS A 208 -4.14 9.74 -0.32
C LYS A 208 -4.90 9.21 0.88
N ALA A 209 -5.56 8.06 0.74
CA ALA A 209 -6.21 7.40 1.87
C ALA A 209 -5.20 6.96 2.95
N ASN A 210 -4.02 6.48 2.53
CA ASN A 210 -2.92 6.17 3.43
C ASN A 210 -2.42 7.42 4.19
N VAL A 211 -2.22 8.53 3.48
CA VAL A 211 -1.85 9.82 4.08
C VAL A 211 -2.92 10.31 5.06
N ASN A 212 -4.20 10.18 4.73
CA ASN A 212 -5.29 10.54 5.64
C ASN A 212 -5.25 9.69 6.93
N ALA A 213 -5.06 8.38 6.80
CA ALA A 213 -4.93 7.49 7.96
C ALA A 213 -3.70 7.85 8.82
N GLY A 214 -2.57 8.16 8.18
CA GLY A 214 -1.36 8.64 8.86
C GLY A 214 -1.58 9.98 9.58
N ARG A 215 -2.28 10.92 8.93
CA ARG A 215 -2.67 12.21 9.52
C ARG A 215 -3.52 11.99 10.76
N ASP A 216 -4.57 11.17 10.66
CA ASP A 216 -5.48 10.92 11.79
C ASP A 216 -4.73 10.34 12.99
N LEU A 217 -3.80 9.39 12.74
CA LEU A 217 -2.93 8.84 13.77
C LEU A 217 -2.00 9.90 14.37
N PHE A 218 -1.35 10.72 13.52
CA PHE A 218 -0.43 11.75 14.00
C PHE A 218 -1.16 12.82 14.82
N GLN A 219 -2.38 13.20 14.44
CA GLN A 219 -3.22 14.09 15.21
C GLN A 219 -3.56 13.51 16.59
N GLN A 220 -3.80 12.20 16.69
CA GLN A 220 -3.95 11.54 17.99
C GLN A 220 -2.67 11.66 18.82
N LYS A 221 -1.49 11.47 18.22
CA LYS A 221 -0.19 11.64 18.90
C LYS A 221 0.02 13.07 19.39
N LEU A 222 -0.32 14.08 18.59
CA LEU A 222 -0.28 15.48 19.02
C LEU A 222 -1.19 15.72 20.24
N ASN A 223 -2.42 15.19 20.21
CA ASN A 223 -3.36 15.32 21.32
C ASN A 223 -2.86 14.61 22.59
N ASP A 224 -2.28 13.42 22.45
CA ASP A 224 -1.68 12.67 23.56
C ASP A 224 -0.44 13.39 24.13
N ALA A 225 0.38 14.00 23.27
CA ALA A 225 1.54 14.80 23.69
C ALA A 225 1.11 16.02 24.49
N ARG A 226 0.09 16.76 24.03
CA ARG A 226 -0.49 17.88 24.80
C ARG A 226 -1.01 17.42 26.16
N ARG A 227 -1.72 16.28 26.20
CA ARG A 227 -2.24 15.72 27.45
C ARG A 227 -1.09 15.33 28.40
N TYR A 228 -0.02 14.75 27.88
CA TYR A 228 1.15 14.37 28.66
C TYR A 228 1.89 15.60 29.21
N LEU A 229 2.19 16.56 28.35
CA LEU A 229 2.96 17.76 28.71
C LEU A 229 2.18 18.73 29.60
N SER A 230 0.85 18.73 29.54
CA SER A 230 0.00 19.56 30.44
C SER A 230 -0.06 19.07 31.89
N GLN A 231 0.52 17.90 32.20
CA GLN A 231 0.59 17.40 33.57
C GLN A 231 1.45 18.27 34.48
N HIS A 232 2.43 18.99 33.91
CA HIS A 232 3.39 19.80 34.67
C HIS A 232 3.85 21.03 33.88
N GLY A 233 4.04 22.14 34.61
CA GLY A 233 4.74 23.33 34.10
C GLY A 233 4.20 23.88 32.78
N ASN A 234 5.02 24.70 32.13
CA ASN A 234 4.76 25.20 30.79
C ASN A 234 5.46 24.31 29.76
N PHE A 235 4.86 24.18 28.58
CA PHE A 235 5.45 23.51 27.41
C PHE A 235 5.23 24.35 26.14
N THR A 236 6.02 24.08 25.11
CA THR A 236 5.89 24.76 23.80
C THR A 236 5.25 23.85 22.76
N GLU A 237 4.77 24.42 21.66
CA GLU A 237 4.26 23.65 20.51
C GLU A 237 5.32 22.76 19.86
N GLU A 238 6.57 23.22 19.80
CA GLU A 238 7.70 22.41 19.32
C GLU A 238 7.89 21.16 20.19
N MET A 239 7.70 21.27 21.51
CA MET A 239 7.76 20.10 22.39
C MET A 239 6.63 19.11 22.11
N VAL A 240 5.43 19.61 21.80
CA VAL A 240 4.28 18.75 21.42
C VAL A 240 4.58 17.99 20.14
N GLU A 241 5.07 18.67 19.10
CA GLU A 241 5.44 18.06 17.83
C GLU A 241 6.55 17.02 18.01
N ARG A 242 7.63 17.36 18.72
CA ARG A 242 8.74 16.43 18.96
C ARG A 242 8.36 15.22 19.79
N ASP A 243 7.50 15.40 20.79
CA ASP A 243 6.96 14.29 21.57
C ASP A 243 6.01 13.41 20.73
N ALA A 244 5.19 14.00 19.86
CA ALA A 244 4.33 13.28 18.94
C ALA A 244 5.11 12.44 17.92
N ILE A 245 6.20 13.00 17.35
CA ILE A 245 7.11 12.27 16.46
C ILE A 245 7.81 11.14 17.22
N ALA A 246 8.24 11.35 18.46
CA ALA A 246 8.80 10.26 19.27
C ALA A 246 7.78 9.14 19.50
N MET A 247 6.52 9.50 19.79
CA MET A 247 5.44 8.54 19.99
C MET A 247 4.98 7.82 18.72
N TRP A 248 5.28 8.36 17.55
CA TRP A 248 5.03 7.69 16.26
C TRP A 248 5.82 6.39 16.17
N ASN A 249 7.13 6.43 16.49
CA ASN A 249 7.97 5.23 16.56
C ASN A 249 7.78 4.46 17.88
N GLY A 250 7.66 5.20 18.99
CA GLY A 250 7.35 4.64 20.29
C GLY A 250 7.94 5.44 21.47
N GLY A 251 7.06 5.85 22.38
CA GLY A 251 7.40 6.47 23.67
C GLY A 251 7.54 8.01 23.62
N HIS A 252 7.57 8.62 24.82
CA HIS A 252 7.72 10.07 24.97
C HIS A 252 9.18 10.53 24.84
N TYR A 253 9.35 11.71 24.25
CA TYR A 253 10.61 12.43 24.14
C TYR A 253 11.00 13.09 25.47
N TYR A 254 10.03 13.67 26.17
CA TYR A 254 10.28 14.43 27.39
C TYR A 254 9.97 13.64 28.66
N LYS A 255 10.57 14.08 29.78
CA LYS A 255 10.14 13.78 31.14
C LYS A 255 10.20 15.02 31.99
N TRP A 256 9.40 15.07 33.04
CA TRP A 256 9.47 16.13 34.03
C TRP A 256 10.68 15.94 34.96
N ASP A 257 11.47 16.99 35.14
CA ASP A 257 12.52 17.08 36.17
C ASP A 257 12.01 17.97 37.31
N SER A 258 11.63 17.36 38.43
CA SER A 258 11.11 18.08 39.60
C SER A 258 12.14 18.95 40.30
N THR A 259 13.45 18.67 40.12
CA THR A 259 14.52 19.47 40.72
C THR A 259 14.72 20.76 39.92
N LYS A 260 14.65 20.67 38.60
CA LYS A 260 14.78 21.82 37.69
C LYS A 260 13.45 22.54 37.43
N ASN A 261 12.34 21.94 37.84
CA ASN A 261 10.97 22.41 37.57
C ASN A 261 10.75 22.65 36.06
N SER A 262 11.22 21.71 35.23
CA SER A 262 11.17 21.84 33.77
C SER A 262 11.08 20.48 33.07
N TRP A 263 10.58 20.51 31.84
CA TRP A 263 10.61 19.37 30.93
C TRP A 263 12.03 19.21 30.36
N VAL A 264 12.55 17.98 30.45
CA VAL A 264 13.89 17.63 29.95
C VAL A 264 13.81 16.39 29.05
N ARG A 265 14.80 16.21 28.18
CA ARG A 265 14.93 14.98 27.37
C ARG A 265 14.96 13.76 28.30
N LYS A 266 14.11 12.76 28.04
CA LYS A 266 13.79 11.66 28.97
C LYS A 266 15.00 10.83 29.41
N TYR A 267 15.97 10.63 28.53
CA TYR A 267 17.16 9.83 28.80
C TYR A 267 18.43 10.51 28.31
N ASN A 268 19.55 10.19 28.97
CA ASN A 268 20.89 10.41 28.42
C ASN A 268 21.14 9.35 27.35
N HIS A 269 20.48 9.48 26.20
CA HIS A 269 20.59 8.56 25.08
C HIS A 269 21.58 9.12 24.06
N LEU A 270 22.58 8.33 23.67
CA LEU A 270 23.36 8.57 22.47
C LEU A 270 22.67 7.84 21.30
N CYS A 271 22.37 8.54 20.23
CA CYS A 271 21.68 7.97 19.07
C CYS A 271 22.69 7.58 18.00
N ASP A 272 22.42 6.44 17.35
CA ASP A 272 23.24 5.97 16.23
C ASP A 272 22.81 6.73 14.97
N SER A 273 23.64 7.69 14.56
CA SER A 273 23.41 8.56 13.41
C SER A 273 23.35 7.80 12.07
N THR A 274 23.82 6.56 12.01
CA THR A 274 23.72 5.73 10.79
C THR A 274 22.36 5.01 10.69
N THR A 275 21.56 5.07 11.75
CA THR A 275 20.25 4.43 11.85
C THR A 275 19.13 5.47 11.93
N GLY A 276 17.88 5.01 11.84
CA GLY A 276 16.72 5.87 11.99
C GLY A 276 16.22 5.99 13.44
N ASN A 277 16.42 4.96 14.27
CA ASN A 277 15.77 4.88 15.57
C ASN A 277 16.51 4.05 16.63
N ILE A 278 17.80 3.76 16.44
CA ILE A 278 18.59 2.99 17.41
C ILE A 278 19.45 3.94 18.27
N GLY A 279 19.61 3.59 19.54
CA GLY A 279 20.54 4.29 20.42
C GLY A 279 20.87 3.52 21.71
N TRP A 280 21.68 4.15 22.53
CA TRP A 280 22.22 3.61 23.78
C TRP A 280 21.91 4.51 24.97
N ASN A 281 21.37 3.93 26.04
CA ASN A 281 21.25 4.61 27.32
C ASN A 281 22.64 4.72 27.96
N MET A 282 23.19 5.92 28.01
CA MET A 282 24.55 6.21 28.49
C MET A 282 24.67 6.13 30.01
N ASN A 283 23.56 5.96 30.73
CA ASN A 283 23.58 5.66 32.16
C ASN A 283 23.87 4.17 32.45
N ARG A 284 23.90 3.31 31.43
CA ARG A 284 24.31 1.92 31.59
C ARG A 284 25.83 1.83 31.68
N PRO A 285 26.40 1.10 32.66
CA PRO A 285 27.85 0.96 32.81
C PRO A 285 28.56 0.49 31.53
N GLU A 286 27.91 -0.37 30.74
CA GLU A 286 28.43 -0.95 29.50
C GLU A 286 28.52 0.07 28.36
N ASN A 287 27.78 1.19 28.45
CA ASN A 287 27.77 2.26 27.46
C ASN A 287 28.51 3.52 27.95
N ALA A 288 28.62 3.71 29.26
CA ALA A 288 29.16 4.92 29.85
C ALA A 288 30.58 5.22 29.36
N GLY A 289 30.78 6.46 28.88
CA GLY A 289 32.08 6.92 28.37
C GLY A 289 32.48 6.41 26.98
N GLN A 290 31.67 5.55 26.35
CA GLN A 290 31.92 5.10 24.98
C GLN A 290 31.43 6.11 23.94
N THR A 291 32.12 6.16 22.80
CA THR A 291 31.72 6.98 21.65
C THR A 291 30.67 6.26 20.79
N GLU A 292 29.96 7.01 19.96
CA GLU A 292 28.99 6.46 19.00
C GLU A 292 29.65 5.40 18.11
N GLN A 293 30.84 5.66 17.58
CA GLN A 293 31.57 4.72 16.72
C GLN A 293 31.88 3.40 17.45
N GLN A 294 32.31 3.47 18.71
CA GLN A 294 32.62 2.28 19.51
C GLN A 294 31.36 1.42 19.73
N LEU A 295 30.26 2.06 20.10
CA LEU A 295 28.98 1.41 20.35
C LEU A 295 28.38 0.83 19.05
N HIS A 296 28.43 1.58 17.96
CA HIS A 296 27.99 1.15 16.63
C HIS A 296 28.74 -0.11 16.18
N VAL A 297 30.07 -0.10 16.24
CA VAL A 297 30.88 -1.27 15.86
C VAL A 297 30.57 -2.50 16.72
N ARG A 298 30.33 -2.31 18.02
CA ARG A 298 29.95 -3.40 18.93
C ARG A 298 28.61 -4.02 18.55
N ASP A 299 27.61 -3.19 18.24
CA ASP A 299 26.21 -3.63 18.22
C ASP A 299 25.60 -3.81 16.82
N GLN A 300 26.10 -3.10 15.80
CA GLN A 300 25.59 -3.16 14.43
C GLN A 300 25.40 -4.59 13.88
N PRO A 301 26.29 -5.57 14.17
CA PRO A 301 26.09 -6.95 13.70
C PRO A 301 24.80 -7.62 14.23
N THR A 302 24.26 -7.13 15.34
CA THR A 302 23.07 -7.67 16.01
C THR A 302 21.78 -6.97 15.60
N TYR A 303 21.84 -5.77 15.00
CA TYR A 303 20.63 -5.00 14.60
C TYR A 303 19.70 -5.81 13.70
N ARG A 304 20.25 -6.63 12.80
CA ARG A 304 19.48 -7.49 11.88
C ARG A 304 18.60 -8.52 12.59
N LEU A 305 18.86 -8.79 13.87
CA LEU A 305 18.08 -9.71 14.70
C LEU A 305 16.87 -9.02 15.34
N GLY A 306 16.72 -7.71 15.14
CA GLY A 306 15.67 -6.91 15.77
C GLY A 306 15.78 -6.95 17.30
N GLY A 307 14.64 -6.95 17.99
CA GLY A 307 14.63 -7.03 19.46
C GLY A 307 15.38 -8.23 20.04
N ASN A 308 15.53 -9.33 19.29
CA ASN A 308 16.28 -10.51 19.73
C ASN A 308 17.80 -10.28 19.73
N GLY A 309 18.30 -9.21 19.12
CA GLY A 309 19.70 -8.81 19.15
C GLY A 309 20.06 -7.97 20.37
N GLN A 310 19.07 -7.54 21.17
CA GLN A 310 19.30 -6.73 22.37
C GLN A 310 19.63 -7.65 23.54
N SER A 311 20.77 -7.41 24.18
CA SER A 311 21.23 -8.19 25.35
C SER A 311 21.96 -7.31 26.37
N ALA A 312 22.50 -7.91 27.42
CA ALA A 312 23.36 -7.20 28.37
C ALA A 312 24.68 -6.76 27.71
N GLU A 313 25.22 -7.58 26.80
CA GLU A 313 26.44 -7.33 26.04
C GLU A 313 26.19 -6.38 24.86
N HIS A 314 24.97 -6.38 24.33
CA HIS A 314 24.50 -5.51 23.23
C HIS A 314 23.30 -4.66 23.68
N PRO A 315 23.51 -3.71 24.62
CA PRO A 315 22.44 -2.94 25.27
C PRO A 315 21.93 -1.76 24.42
N TRP A 316 21.86 -1.92 23.10
CA TRP A 316 21.16 -0.98 22.21
C TRP A 316 19.65 -1.19 22.29
N VAL A 317 18.87 -0.15 21.96
CA VAL A 317 17.40 -0.22 21.93
C VAL A 317 16.84 0.55 20.75
N TYR A 318 15.62 0.18 20.33
CA TYR A 318 14.78 1.07 19.53
C TYR A 318 14.28 2.22 20.42
N SER A 319 14.31 3.43 19.89
CA SER A 319 14.12 4.64 20.68
C SER A 319 13.38 5.71 19.87
N GLY A 320 12.16 6.04 20.33
CA GLY A 320 11.42 7.20 19.83
C GLY A 320 12.17 8.52 19.98
N LEU A 321 13.07 8.64 20.97
CA LEU A 321 13.95 9.81 21.08
C LEU A 321 14.88 9.93 19.88
N CYS A 322 15.56 8.83 19.52
CA CYS A 322 16.49 8.82 18.40
C CYS A 322 15.77 8.95 17.06
N TYR A 323 14.57 8.38 16.96
CA TYR A 323 13.67 8.62 15.85
C TYR A 323 13.32 10.11 15.71
N ALA A 324 12.86 10.74 16.78
CA ALA A 324 12.50 12.15 16.76
C ALA A 324 13.69 13.06 16.48
N ASP A 325 14.85 12.81 17.09
CA ASP A 325 16.09 13.53 16.79
C ASP A 325 16.44 13.42 15.30
N THR A 326 16.40 12.21 14.74
CA THR A 326 16.69 11.98 13.32
C THR A 326 15.70 12.67 12.39
N VAL A 327 14.40 12.63 12.70
CA VAL A 327 13.36 13.28 11.89
C VAL A 327 13.51 14.80 11.93
N TYR A 328 13.74 15.38 13.11
CA TYR A 328 13.89 16.83 13.28
C TYR A 328 15.18 17.40 12.68
N GLU A 329 16.28 16.67 12.78
CA GLU A 329 17.58 17.15 12.31
C GLU A 329 17.75 16.99 10.79
N ARG A 330 17.03 16.05 10.17
CA ARG A 330 17.17 15.75 8.73
C ARG A 330 16.12 16.38 7.82
N TYR A 331 14.93 16.74 8.33
CA TYR A 331 13.77 17.10 7.50
C TYR A 331 12.98 18.29 8.02
#